data_AF-A0A841EEF0-F1
#
_entry.id   AF-A0A841EEF0-F1
#
_cell.length_a   1.000
_cell.length_b   1.000
_cell.length_c   1.000
_cell.angle_alpha   90.00
_cell.angle_beta   90.00
_cell.angle_gamma   90.00
#
_symmetry.space_group_name_H-M   'P 1'
#
loop_
_entity.id
_entity.type
_entity.pdbx_description
1 polymer ?
#
loop_
_entity_poly.entity_id
_entity_poly.type
_entity_poly.pdbx_seq_one_letter_code
_entity_poly.pdbx_strand_id
1 'polypeptide(L)' 'MNYDVIATEPFERKLKRLAKKYKSLAKDLASIIYELSENPTMGTAIGKDYYKVKVAISSKGKGKS' A
#
# COMPACT_ATOMS: atom_id res chain seq x y z
N MET A 1 10.28 14.49 -6.15
CA MET A 1 11.31 13.42 -6.18
C MET A 1 10.66 12.20 -6.78
N ASN A 2 11.39 11.38 -7.54
CA ASN A 2 10.83 10.18 -8.16
C ASN A 2 11.61 8.96 -7.64
N TYR A 3 11.03 8.27 -6.66
CA TYR A 3 11.59 7.04 -6.12
C TYR A 3 11.00 5.82 -6.80
N ASP A 4 11.83 4.81 -7.03
CA ASP A 4 11.35 3.52 -7.52
C ASP A 4 10.74 2.71 -6.38
N VAL A 5 9.54 2.17 -6.60
CA VAL A 5 8.78 1.43 -5.59
C VAL A 5 8.87 -0.06 -5.90
N ILE A 6 9.78 -0.73 -5.21
CA ILE A 6 10.03 -2.16 -5.41
C ILE A 6 9.21 -2.98 -4.41
N ALA A 7 8.34 -3.84 -4.93
CA ALA A 7 7.60 -4.79 -4.12
C ALA A 7 8.47 -6.02 -3.78
N THR A 8 8.38 -6.50 -2.53
CA THR A 8 9.05 -7.74 -2.13
C THR A 8 8.21 -8.96 -2.51
N GLU A 9 8.85 -10.09 -2.78
CA GLU A 9 8.16 -11.34 -3.15
C GLU A 9 7.06 -11.78 -2.14
N PRO A 10 7.28 -11.68 -0.80
CA PRO A 10 6.23 -11.99 0.17
C PRO A 10 5.03 -11.03 0.09
N PHE A 11 5.25 -9.77 -0.29
CA PHE A 11 4.20 -8.78 -0.49
C PHE A 11 3.36 -9.14 -1.72
N GLU A 12 3.98 -9.43 -2.85
CA GLU A 12 3.29 -9.79 -4.09
C GLU A 12 2.41 -11.03 -3.92
N ARG A 13 2.92 -12.07 -3.27
CA ARG A 13 2.16 -13.31 -3.00
C ARG A 13 0.91 -13.03 -2.17
N LYS A 14 1.00 -12.19 -1.14
CA LYS A 14 -0.13 -11.79 -0.29
C LYS A 14 -1.10 -10.89 -1.06
N LEU A 15 -0.58 -9.96 -1.86
CA LEU A 15 -1.36 -9.04 -2.66
C LEU A 15 -2.22 -9.79 -3.69
N LYS A 16 -1.65 -10.76 -4.42
CA LYS A 16 -2.40 -11.60 -5.39
C LYS A 16 -3.61 -12.28 -4.75
N ARG A 17 -3.47 -12.81 -3.52
CA ARG A 17 -4.58 -13.42 -2.78
C ARG A 17 -5.63 -12.39 -2.36
N LEU A 18 -5.20 -11.21 -1.90
CA LEU A 18 -6.10 -10.14 -1.47
C LEU A 18 -6.84 -9.47 -2.64
N ALA A 19 -6.18 -9.31 -3.78
CA ALA A 19 -6.75 -8.73 -5.00
C ALA A 19 -7.90 -9.58 -5.56
N LYS A 20 -7.82 -10.92 -5.42
CA LYS A 20 -8.94 -11.81 -5.74
C LYS A 20 -10.16 -11.59 -4.83
N LYS A 21 -9.93 -11.22 -3.57
CA LYS A 21 -11.00 -11.00 -2.57
C LYS A 21 -11.58 -9.58 -2.65
N TYR A 22 -10.77 -8.59 -3.00
CA TYR A 22 -11.13 -7.18 -2.99
C TYR A 22 -10.80 -6.54 -4.34
N LYS A 23 -11.83 -6.41 -5.21
CA LYS A 23 -11.66 -5.91 -6.58
C LYS A 23 -11.09 -4.49 -6.66
N SER A 24 -11.33 -3.64 -5.66
CA SER A 24 -10.81 -2.28 -5.64
C SER A 24 -9.34 -2.17 -5.22
N LEU A 25 -8.77 -3.23 -4.61
CA LEU A 25 -7.46 -3.16 -3.96
C LEU A 25 -6.34 -2.73 -4.92
N ALA A 26 -6.38 -3.19 -6.17
CA ALA A 26 -5.39 -2.80 -7.16
C ALA A 26 -5.42 -1.29 -7.43
N LYS A 27 -6.62 -0.70 -7.51
CA LYS A 27 -6.80 0.75 -7.69
C LYS A 27 -6.41 1.52 -6.43
N ASP A 28 -6.86 1.05 -5.25
CA ASP A 28 -6.55 1.67 -3.96
C ASP A 28 -5.02 1.68 -3.70
N LEU A 29 -4.30 0.63 -4.14
CA LEU A 29 -2.85 0.54 -3.99
C LEU A 29 -2.07 1.39 -5.00
N ALA A 30 -2.58 1.56 -6.23
CA ALA A 30 -1.93 2.36 -7.26
C ALA A 30 -1.74 3.82 -6.81
N SER A 31 -2.75 4.42 -6.17
CA SER A 31 -2.65 5.76 -5.58
C SER A 31 -1.55 5.84 -4.51
N ILE A 32 -1.44 4.82 -3.67
CA ILE A 32 -0.42 4.77 -2.61
C ILE A 32 0.99 4.60 -3.18
N ILE A 33 1.15 3.81 -4.24
CA ILE A 33 2.45 3.65 -4.93
C ILE A 33 2.89 4.99 -5.50
N TYR A 34 1.97 5.73 -6.13
CA TYR A 34 2.26 7.08 -6.62
C TYR A 34 2.68 8.01 -5.47
N GLU A 35 1.89 8.08 -4.40
CA GLU A 35 2.22 8.88 -3.22
C GLU A 35 3.58 8.48 -2.58
N LEU A 36 3.92 7.19 -2.54
CA LEU A 36 5.21 6.70 -2.05
C LEU A 36 6.38 7.07 -2.96
N SER A 37 6.16 7.11 -4.28
CA SER A 37 7.19 7.55 -5.24
C SER A 37 7.56 9.02 -5.07
N GLU A 38 6.63 9.84 -4.58
CA GLU A 38 6.86 11.25 -4.28
C GLU A 38 7.36 11.47 -2.83
N ASN A 39 6.80 10.74 -1.87
CA ASN A 39 7.12 10.83 -0.45
C ASN A 39 7.35 9.43 0.18
N PRO A 40 8.60 8.95 0.25
CA PRO A 40 8.92 7.63 0.79
C PRO A 40 8.72 7.52 2.30
N THR A 41 8.64 8.66 3.01
CA THR A 41 8.42 8.71 4.47
C THR A 41 6.94 8.78 4.84
N MET A 42 6.05 8.61 3.85
CA MET A 42 4.62 8.56 4.08
C MET A 42 4.25 7.41 5.03
N GLY A 43 3.52 7.75 6.09
CA GLY A 43 2.96 6.79 7.03
C GLY A 43 3.42 7.02 8.48
N THR A 44 3.23 6.01 9.31
CA THR A 44 3.65 6.06 10.72
C THR A 44 5.02 5.44 10.85
N ALA A 45 6.00 6.21 11.32
CA ALA A 45 7.33 5.68 11.63
C ALA A 45 7.25 4.60 12.70
N ILE A 46 7.86 3.44 12.43
CA ILE A 46 7.98 2.32 13.39
C ILE A 46 9.44 2.07 13.80
N GLY A 47 10.35 3.00 13.44
CA GLY A 47 11.78 2.98 13.73
C GLY A 47 12.63 2.43 12.58
N LYS A 48 13.94 2.70 12.60
CA LYS A 48 14.93 2.23 11.60
C LYS A 48 14.53 2.51 10.14
N ASP A 49 13.99 3.69 9.86
CA ASP A 49 13.50 4.08 8.53
C ASP A 49 12.40 3.18 7.94
N TYR A 50 11.68 2.46 8.81
CA TYR A 50 10.49 1.74 8.45
C TYR A 50 9.24 2.58 8.71
N TYR A 51 8.34 2.58 7.74
CA TYR A 51 7.08 3.31 7.78
C TYR A 51 5.91 2.35 7.57
N LYS A 52 4.85 2.54 8.35
CA LYS A 52 3.60 1.76 8.24
C LYS A 52 2.53 2.60 7.56
N VAL A 53 2.07 2.16 6.40
CA VAL A 53 0.96 2.79 5.67
C VAL A 53 -0.32 1.98 5.84
N LYS A 54 -1.41 2.62 6.30
CA LYS A 54 -2.75 2.03 6.37
C LYS A 54 -3.51 2.27 5.05
N VAL A 55 -3.71 1.22 4.26
CA VAL A 55 -4.52 1.24 3.04
C VAL A 55 -6.00 1.05 3.37
N ALA A 56 -6.86 1.97 2.96
CA ALA A 56 -8.30 1.75 2.97
C ALA A 56 -8.69 0.94 1.73
N ILE A 57 -9.45 -0.13 1.90
CA ILE A 57 -9.98 -0.91 0.78
C ILE A 57 -11.40 -0.42 0.53
N SER A 58 -11.59 0.35 -0.54
CA SER A 58 -12.88 0.98 -0.84
C SER A 58 -14.00 -0.05 -1.04
N SER A 59 -13.71 -1.20 -1.67
CA SER A 59 -14.69 -2.28 -1.85
C SER A 59 -15.07 -3.01 -0.56
N LYS A 60 -14.36 -2.81 0.55
CA LYS A 60 -14.63 -3.51 1.82
C LYS A 60 -15.71 -2.80 2.63
N GLY A 61 -16.10 -1.57 2.29
CA GLY A 61 -17.20 -0.81 2.92
C GLY A 61 -17.00 -0.44 4.39
N LYS A 62 -15.97 -0.97 5.07
CA LYS A 62 -15.53 -0.58 6.41
C LYS A 62 -14.17 0.13 6.29
N GLY A 63 -14.23 1.46 6.27
CA GLY A 63 -13.09 2.36 6.35
C GLY A 63 -12.51 2.46 7.77
N LYS A 64 -11.37 3.15 7.89
CA LYS A 64 -10.49 3.24 9.06
C LYS A 64 -11.24 3.64 10.35
N SER A 65 -11.21 2.77 11.36
CA SER A 65 -11.15 3.20 12.78
C SER A 65 -9.69 3.23 13.23
#